data_AF-A0A4E9DU37-F1
#
_entry.id   AF-A0A4E9DU37-F1
#
_cell.length_a   1.000
_cell.length_b   1.000
_cell.length_c   1.000
_cell.angle_alpha   90.00
_cell.angle_beta   90.00
_cell.angle_gamma   90.00
#
_symmetry.space_group_name_H-M   'P 1'
#
loop_
_entity.id
_entity.type
_entity.pdbx_description
1 polymer ?
#
loop_
_entity_poly.entity_id
_entity_poly.type
_entity_poly.pdbx_seq_one_letter_code
_entity_poly.pdbx_strand_id
1 'polypeptide(L)'
;MAMQYLKSNESWSEGRTIWEETDISSQECALFFCVNEYHDVLSQGSLQETIVASFINRTTDSYRPEEDDPMVEEFFKYTNYSLDMGNRLVNLSDLQIRIPDQHFLKSNLSTQAFNITQTAIVSLFGYLNEGLWGYDPDITYQLMAPRRLIYPARGAPTRGIGGSSSLMVGLEESNDIPSTIENVALSLTKWMRDRDLDDPEKGTSTANTTIIHIRWYFFIFPIINFLAGIIFTVLCIWETQRSGRPVWKDSILATLSCAPDGDLRTTLREAAETDKLQELSRSLMVTWHKDKGVGHLKET
;
A
#
# COMPACT_ATOMS: atom_id res chain seq x y z
N MET A 1 -11.19 -24.90 22.09
CA MET A 1 -10.62 -26.25 21.82
C MET A 1 -9.36 -26.41 22.67
N ALA A 2 -9.23 -27.50 23.41
CA ALA A 2 -8.03 -27.80 24.19
C ALA A 2 -7.33 -29.03 23.61
N MET A 3 -6.01 -28.99 23.57
CA MET A 3 -5.14 -30.07 23.14
C MET A 3 -4.20 -30.41 24.27
N GLN A 4 -4.13 -31.68 24.61
CA GLN A 4 -3.17 -32.21 25.58
C GLN A 4 -2.13 -33.03 24.82
N TYR A 5 -0.87 -32.81 25.13
CA TYR A 5 0.23 -33.54 24.53
C TYR A 5 1.26 -33.95 25.58
N LEU A 6 1.97 -35.03 25.27
CA LEU A 6 3.05 -35.56 26.09
C LEU A 6 4.38 -35.18 25.44
N LYS A 7 5.29 -34.63 26.23
CA LYS A 7 6.64 -34.27 25.80
C LYS A 7 7.65 -35.03 26.64
N SER A 8 8.47 -35.85 25.97
CA SER A 8 9.64 -36.48 26.56
C SER A 8 10.75 -35.47 26.81
N ASN A 9 11.66 -35.81 27.73
CA ASN A 9 12.87 -35.03 27.96
C ASN A 9 13.89 -35.22 26.80
N GLU A 10 14.95 -34.40 26.80
CA GLU A 10 15.98 -34.41 25.75
C GLU A 10 16.76 -35.74 25.68
N SER A 11 16.84 -36.50 26.79
CA SER A 11 17.57 -37.77 26.81
C SER A 11 16.91 -38.83 25.94
N TRP A 12 15.58 -38.80 25.80
CA TRP A 12 14.88 -39.70 24.87
C TRP A 12 15.10 -39.31 23.41
N SER A 13 15.01 -38.01 23.08
CA SER A 13 15.23 -37.54 21.70
C SER A 13 16.65 -37.80 21.20
N GLU A 14 17.63 -37.84 22.11
CA GLU A 14 19.02 -38.17 21.80
C GLU A 14 19.33 -39.68 21.86
N GLY A 15 18.33 -40.52 22.13
CA GLY A 15 18.48 -41.97 22.21
C GLY A 15 19.27 -42.46 23.42
N ARG A 16 19.40 -41.63 24.48
CA ARG A 16 20.09 -41.97 25.73
C ARG A 16 19.23 -42.79 26.69
N THR A 17 17.90 -42.66 26.63
CA THR A 17 16.94 -43.40 27.47
C THR A 17 15.87 -44.09 26.63
N ILE A 18 15.37 -45.23 27.09
CA ILE A 18 14.17 -45.87 26.54
C ILE A 18 12.92 -45.16 27.06
N TRP A 19 11.78 -45.29 26.37
CA TRP A 19 10.55 -44.57 26.70
C TRP A 19 10.07 -44.84 28.13
N GLU A 20 10.21 -46.08 28.60
CA GLU A 20 9.80 -46.53 29.93
C GLU A 20 10.61 -45.89 31.07
N GLU A 21 11.84 -45.46 30.79
CA GLU A 21 12.77 -44.83 31.73
C GLU A 21 12.83 -43.30 31.56
N THR A 22 12.07 -42.78 30.61
CA THR A 22 12.07 -41.37 30.25
C THR A 22 11.06 -40.62 31.10
N ASP A 23 11.48 -39.51 31.72
CA ASP A 23 10.56 -38.58 32.35
C ASP A 23 9.72 -37.88 31.28
N ILE A 24 8.40 -38.02 31.40
CA ILE A 24 7.43 -37.44 30.47
C ILE A 24 6.70 -36.30 31.18
N SER A 25 6.62 -35.16 30.51
CA SER A 25 5.78 -34.04 30.92
C SER A 25 4.48 -34.03 30.11
N SER A 26 3.36 -33.74 30.77
CA SER A 26 2.10 -33.44 30.08
C SER A 26 1.89 -31.94 30.02
N GLN A 27 1.46 -31.46 28.86
CA GLN A 27 1.16 -30.05 28.64
C GLN A 27 -0.19 -29.91 27.97
N GLU A 28 -0.88 -28.80 28.26
CA GLU A 28 -2.17 -28.46 27.68
C GLU A 28 -2.09 -27.08 27.04
N CYS A 29 -2.54 -26.98 25.79
CA CYS A 29 -2.70 -25.72 25.08
C CYS A 29 -4.15 -25.58 24.63
N ALA A 30 -4.70 -24.37 24.72
CA ALA A 30 -6.09 -24.13 24.36
C ALA A 30 -6.23 -22.92 23.44
N LEU A 31 -7.05 -23.07 22.41
CA LEU A 31 -7.56 -21.97 21.60
C LEU A 31 -8.94 -21.58 22.11
N PHE A 32 -9.12 -20.28 22.35
CA PHE A 32 -10.35 -19.67 22.82
C PHE A 32 -10.59 -18.34 22.12
N PHE A 33 -11.87 -17.95 22.02
CA PHE A 33 -12.22 -16.63 21.52
C PHE A 33 -11.88 -15.55 22.53
N CYS A 34 -11.32 -14.45 22.04
CA CYS A 34 -11.03 -13.26 22.81
C CYS A 34 -11.30 -12.01 21.97
N VAL A 35 -11.45 -10.88 22.64
CA VAL A 35 -11.52 -9.55 22.03
C VAL A 35 -10.25 -8.81 22.41
N ASN A 36 -9.48 -8.40 21.41
CA ASN A 36 -8.25 -7.64 21.60
C ASN A 36 -8.48 -6.17 21.26
N GLU A 37 -7.93 -5.29 22.08
CA GLU A 37 -7.77 -3.87 21.76
C GLU A 37 -6.36 -3.66 21.21
N TYR A 38 -6.27 -3.00 20.05
CA TYR A 38 -5.01 -2.76 19.36
C TYR A 38 -4.64 -1.28 19.38
N HIS A 39 -3.35 -1.02 19.51
CA HIS A 39 -2.74 0.26 19.20
C HIS A 39 -1.98 0.15 17.88
N ASP A 40 -2.45 0.90 16.90
CA ASP A 40 -2.00 0.79 15.52
C ASP A 40 -1.18 2.02 15.10
N VAL A 41 -0.03 1.77 14.48
CA VAL A 41 0.88 2.80 13.95
C VAL A 41 1.20 2.47 12.49
N LEU A 42 0.73 3.32 11.58
CA LEU A 42 1.07 3.21 10.15
C LEU A 42 2.35 4.02 9.86
N SER A 43 3.46 3.33 9.63
CA SER A 43 4.75 3.96 9.32
C SER A 43 5.32 3.43 8.01
N GLN A 44 5.65 4.33 7.08
CA GLN A 44 6.24 3.99 5.77
C GLN A 44 5.43 2.95 4.95
N GLY A 45 4.10 2.92 5.10
CA GLY A 45 3.22 1.95 4.43
C GLY A 45 3.15 0.58 5.08
N SER A 46 3.78 0.39 6.26
CA SER A 46 3.63 -0.80 7.09
C SER A 46 2.77 -0.48 8.31
N LEU A 47 1.68 -1.24 8.48
CA LEU A 47 0.85 -1.18 9.68
C LEU A 47 1.52 -2.00 10.79
N GLN A 48 1.87 -1.34 11.88
CA GLN A 48 2.40 -1.96 13.10
C GLN A 48 1.33 -1.92 14.17
N GLU A 49 0.86 -3.10 14.61
CA GLU A 49 -0.20 -3.22 15.60
C GLU A 49 0.37 -3.83 16.89
N THR A 50 -0.07 -3.32 18.03
CA THR A 50 0.31 -3.85 19.35
C THR A 50 -0.94 -4.08 20.19
N ILE A 51 -1.06 -5.25 20.83
CA ILE A 51 -2.19 -5.56 21.71
C ILE A 51 -2.00 -4.78 23.02
N VAL A 52 -2.94 -3.89 23.35
CA VAL A 52 -2.93 -3.11 24.59
C VAL A 52 -3.82 -3.70 25.67
N ALA A 53 -4.88 -4.41 25.28
CA ALA A 53 -5.77 -5.13 26.18
C ALA A 53 -6.37 -6.37 25.50
N SER A 54 -6.73 -7.38 26.29
CA SER A 54 -7.42 -8.58 25.81
C SER A 54 -8.51 -9.01 26.80
N PHE A 55 -9.67 -9.38 26.27
CA PHE A 55 -10.87 -9.71 27.03
C PHE A 55 -11.38 -11.09 26.63
N ILE A 56 -11.63 -11.93 27.63
CA ILE A 56 -12.01 -13.34 27.44
C ILE A 56 -13.34 -13.69 28.12
N ASN A 57 -13.87 -12.78 28.94
CA ASN A 57 -15.04 -13.04 29.77
C ASN A 57 -16.29 -13.08 28.90
N ARG A 58 -16.89 -14.27 28.86
CA ARG A 58 -18.16 -14.52 28.18
C ARG A 58 -19.31 -14.00 29.02
N THR A 59 -20.34 -13.52 28.34
CA THR A 59 -21.61 -13.20 28.99
C THR A 59 -22.36 -14.50 29.27
N THR A 60 -22.74 -14.73 30.53
CA THR A 60 -23.35 -15.98 31.00
C THR A 60 -24.66 -16.32 30.31
N ASP A 61 -25.38 -15.31 29.81
CA ASP A 61 -26.66 -15.45 29.10
C ASP A 61 -26.53 -15.45 27.57
N SER A 62 -25.30 -15.56 27.04
CA SER A 62 -25.04 -15.68 25.60
C SER A 62 -24.79 -17.14 25.18
N TYR A 63 -24.90 -17.43 23.88
CA TYR A 63 -24.75 -18.79 23.34
C TYR A 63 -25.73 -19.83 23.95
N ARG A 64 -27.01 -19.48 23.97
CA ARG A 64 -28.10 -20.31 24.50
C ARG A 64 -29.08 -20.74 23.40
N PRO A 65 -29.84 -21.83 23.61
CA PRO A 65 -30.82 -22.25 22.62
C PRO A 65 -31.95 -21.22 22.52
N GLU A 66 -32.41 -20.94 21.29
CA GLU A 66 -33.52 -20.02 21.05
C GLU A 66 -34.85 -20.58 21.58
N GLU A 67 -34.99 -21.90 21.55
CA GLU A 67 -36.12 -22.63 22.09
C GLU A 67 -35.73 -23.34 23.39
N ASP A 68 -36.65 -23.42 24.34
CA ASP A 68 -36.44 -24.11 25.60
C ASP A 68 -36.42 -25.62 25.38
N ASP A 69 -35.21 -26.19 25.25
CA ASP A 69 -34.97 -27.62 25.14
C ASP A 69 -34.24 -28.13 26.40
N PRO A 70 -34.92 -28.88 27.29
CA PRO A 70 -34.33 -29.36 28.53
C PRO A 70 -33.15 -30.32 28.30
N MET A 71 -33.10 -31.03 27.17
CA MET A 71 -31.95 -31.87 26.83
C MET A 71 -30.71 -31.04 26.50
N VAL A 72 -30.90 -29.88 25.86
CA VAL A 72 -29.80 -28.98 25.50
C VAL A 72 -29.25 -28.30 26.75
N GLU A 73 -30.13 -27.88 27.66
CA GLU A 73 -29.71 -27.31 28.94
C GLU A 73 -28.94 -28.32 29.80
N GLU A 74 -29.41 -29.57 29.88
CA GLU A 74 -28.69 -30.65 30.58
C GLU A 74 -27.32 -30.91 29.93
N PHE A 75 -27.23 -30.88 28.60
CA PHE A 75 -25.97 -31.04 27.88
C PHE A 75 -24.98 -29.91 28.17
N PHE A 76 -25.43 -28.65 28.19
CA PHE A 76 -24.59 -27.52 28.57
C PHE A 76 -24.06 -27.66 30.00
N LYS A 77 -24.91 -28.09 30.93
CA LYS A 77 -24.50 -28.33 32.32
C LYS A 77 -23.49 -29.47 32.42
N TYR A 78 -23.69 -30.55 31.67
CA TYR A 78 -22.77 -31.69 31.61
C TYR A 78 -21.41 -31.31 31.03
N THR A 79 -21.38 -30.47 30.00
CA THR A 79 -20.15 -30.02 29.33
C THR A 79 -19.51 -28.79 29.95
N ASN A 80 -20.05 -28.30 31.08
CA ASN A 80 -19.61 -27.06 31.73
C ASN A 80 -19.59 -25.86 30.76
N TYR A 81 -20.66 -25.70 29.99
CA TYR A 81 -20.85 -24.62 29.02
C TYR A 81 -19.76 -24.56 27.92
N SER A 82 -19.36 -25.75 27.43
CA SER A 82 -18.51 -25.85 26.25
C SER A 82 -19.19 -25.24 25.02
N LEU A 83 -18.39 -24.72 24.10
CA LEU A 83 -18.88 -24.25 22.79
C LEU A 83 -19.07 -25.39 21.78
N ASP A 84 -18.59 -26.59 22.12
CA ASP A 84 -18.69 -27.77 21.27
C ASP A 84 -20.01 -28.50 21.53
N MET A 85 -20.89 -28.46 20.54
CA MET A 85 -22.18 -29.16 20.53
C MET A 85 -22.14 -30.56 19.91
N GLY A 86 -20.96 -31.01 19.48
CA GLY A 86 -20.79 -32.25 18.72
C GLY A 86 -21.68 -32.27 17.48
N ASN A 87 -22.39 -33.38 17.26
CA ASN A 87 -23.22 -33.60 16.07
C ASN A 87 -24.65 -33.03 16.18
N ARG A 88 -24.98 -32.28 17.25
CA ARG A 88 -26.32 -31.67 17.38
C ARG A 88 -26.35 -30.29 16.73
N LEU A 89 -27.15 -30.14 15.67
CA LEU A 89 -27.49 -28.86 15.10
C LEU A 89 -28.70 -28.28 15.85
N VAL A 90 -28.43 -27.45 16.85
CA VAL A 90 -29.44 -26.66 17.60
C VAL A 90 -29.25 -25.19 17.22
N ASN A 91 -30.34 -24.42 17.07
CA ASN A 91 -30.20 -22.99 16.85
C ASN A 91 -29.83 -22.28 18.16
N LEU A 92 -28.66 -21.66 18.20
CA LEU A 92 -28.13 -20.97 19.37
C LEU A 92 -27.98 -19.49 19.07
N SER A 93 -28.31 -18.65 20.04
CA SER A 93 -27.98 -17.22 20.00
C SER A 93 -26.47 -17.00 19.86
N ASP A 94 -26.06 -15.84 19.36
CA ASP A 94 -24.64 -15.49 19.29
C ASP A 94 -23.95 -15.52 20.67
N LEU A 95 -22.68 -15.93 20.67
CA LEU A 95 -21.80 -15.82 21.84
C LEU A 95 -21.39 -14.36 22.03
N GLN A 96 -21.44 -13.86 23.27
CA GLN A 96 -21.05 -12.49 23.56
C GLN A 96 -19.85 -12.43 24.49
N ILE A 97 -18.81 -11.68 24.08
CA ILE A 97 -17.68 -11.32 24.94
C ILE A 97 -17.83 -9.87 25.36
N ARG A 98 -17.82 -9.60 26.67
CA ARG A 98 -18.06 -8.26 27.23
C ARG A 98 -16.79 -7.64 27.78
N ILE A 99 -16.55 -6.38 27.42
CA ILE A 99 -15.51 -5.54 28.00
C ILE A 99 -15.94 -5.08 29.40
N PRO A 100 -15.08 -5.24 30.43
CA PRO A 100 -15.38 -4.78 31.79
C PRO A 100 -15.71 -3.28 31.85
N ASP A 101 -16.73 -2.90 32.63
CA ASP A 101 -17.22 -1.51 32.72
C ASP A 101 -16.10 -0.52 33.07
N GLN A 102 -15.18 -0.91 33.97
CA GLN A 102 -14.04 -0.09 34.37
C GLN A 102 -13.10 0.27 33.21
N HIS A 103 -12.94 -0.65 32.25
CA HIS A 103 -12.13 -0.42 31.06
C HIS A 103 -12.93 0.42 30.06
N PHE A 104 -14.17 0.03 29.80
CA PHE A 104 -15.05 0.71 28.84
C PHE A 104 -15.26 2.20 29.17
N LEU A 105 -15.44 2.56 30.45
CA LEU A 105 -15.62 3.95 30.88
C LEU A 105 -14.36 4.81 30.75
N LYS A 106 -13.17 4.20 30.74
CA LYS A 106 -11.89 4.90 30.57
C LYS A 106 -11.47 4.97 29.11
N SER A 107 -11.88 4.00 28.30
CA SER A 107 -11.57 3.93 26.88
C SER A 107 -12.59 4.73 26.05
N ASN A 108 -12.18 5.15 24.86
CA ASN A 108 -13.07 5.78 23.88
C ASN A 108 -13.67 4.74 22.93
N LEU A 109 -14.20 3.65 23.48
CA LEU A 109 -14.74 2.52 22.71
C LEU A 109 -16.23 2.75 22.41
N SER A 110 -16.66 2.44 21.19
CA SER A 110 -18.06 2.56 20.75
C SER A 110 -18.94 1.41 21.23
N THR A 111 -18.37 0.22 21.36
CA THR A 111 -19.09 -1.03 21.63
C THR A 111 -18.52 -1.74 22.84
N GLN A 112 -19.39 -2.15 23.76
CA GLN A 112 -18.99 -2.84 25.00
C GLN A 112 -19.01 -4.36 24.88
N ALA A 113 -19.88 -4.92 24.03
CA ALA A 113 -20.05 -6.36 23.86
C ALA A 113 -19.92 -6.76 22.39
N PHE A 114 -19.18 -7.83 22.15
CA PHE A 114 -18.87 -8.33 20.80
C PHE A 114 -19.57 -9.67 20.60
N ASN A 115 -20.34 -9.75 19.52
CA ASN A 115 -21.07 -10.96 19.14
C ASN A 115 -20.20 -11.83 18.23
N ILE A 116 -20.20 -13.13 18.50
CA ILE A 116 -19.58 -14.16 17.67
C ILE A 116 -20.69 -15.12 17.27
N THR A 117 -20.93 -15.21 15.96
CA THR A 117 -22.05 -16.00 15.44
C THR A 117 -21.86 -17.48 15.70
N GLN A 118 -22.97 -18.20 15.90
CA GLN A 118 -22.93 -19.66 16.02
C GLN A 118 -22.24 -20.29 14.81
N THR A 119 -22.52 -19.80 13.60
CA THR A 119 -21.92 -20.30 12.37
C THR A 119 -20.39 -20.16 12.40
N ALA A 120 -19.85 -19.03 12.85
CA ALA A 120 -18.41 -18.84 12.97
C ALA A 120 -17.77 -19.87 13.93
N ILE A 121 -18.43 -20.14 15.05
CA ILE A 121 -17.99 -21.14 16.04
C ILE A 121 -18.00 -22.53 15.40
N VAL A 122 -19.14 -22.97 14.85
CA VAL A 122 -19.30 -24.31 14.27
C VAL A 122 -18.33 -24.54 13.12
N SER A 123 -18.17 -23.58 12.20
CA SER A 123 -17.22 -23.68 11.09
C SER A 123 -15.78 -23.77 11.58
N LEU A 124 -15.38 -22.94 12.55
CA LEU A 124 -14.02 -22.97 13.09
C LEU A 124 -13.71 -24.31 13.78
N PHE A 125 -14.63 -24.80 14.61
CA PHE A 125 -14.49 -26.10 15.25
C PHE A 125 -14.44 -27.23 14.23
N GLY A 126 -15.27 -27.19 13.18
CA GLY A 126 -15.23 -28.15 12.07
C GLY A 126 -13.86 -28.22 11.44
N TYR A 127 -13.33 -27.10 10.90
CA TYR A 127 -12.02 -27.06 10.26
C TYR A 127 -10.87 -27.48 11.16
N LEU A 128 -10.88 -27.06 12.44
CA LEU A 128 -9.86 -27.48 13.39
C LEU A 128 -9.96 -28.98 13.69
N ASN A 129 -11.17 -29.53 13.78
CA ASN A 129 -11.39 -30.94 14.05
C ASN A 129 -10.95 -31.81 12.85
N GLU A 130 -11.28 -31.40 11.62
CA GLU A 130 -10.78 -32.05 10.40
C GLU A 130 -9.24 -32.01 10.34
N GLY A 131 -8.65 -30.84 10.58
CA GLY A 131 -7.21 -30.62 10.46
C GLY A 131 -6.37 -31.31 11.54
N LEU A 132 -6.90 -31.50 12.75
CA LEU A 132 -6.21 -32.16 13.86
C LEU A 132 -6.46 -33.66 13.94
N TRP A 133 -7.67 -34.11 13.60
CA TRP A 133 -8.07 -35.50 13.83
C TRP A 133 -8.31 -36.27 12.53
N GLY A 134 -8.25 -35.61 11.36
CA GLY A 134 -8.59 -36.23 10.09
C GLY A 134 -10.05 -36.69 10.04
N TYR A 135 -10.88 -36.09 10.90
CA TYR A 135 -12.29 -36.40 11.03
C TYR A 135 -13.04 -35.81 9.85
N ASP A 136 -13.72 -36.62 9.05
CA ASP A 136 -14.66 -36.14 8.05
C ASP A 136 -16.06 -36.06 8.70
N PRO A 137 -16.68 -34.87 8.80
CA PRO A 137 -17.97 -34.70 9.45
C PRO A 137 -19.12 -35.44 8.75
N ASP A 138 -18.94 -35.92 7.51
CA ASP A 138 -19.95 -36.65 6.74
C ASP A 138 -19.98 -38.17 7.08
N ILE A 139 -18.99 -38.68 7.82
CA ILE A 139 -18.90 -40.10 8.17
C ILE A 139 -19.66 -40.36 9.49
N THR A 140 -20.93 -40.72 9.35
CA THR A 140 -21.94 -40.83 10.42
C THR A 140 -21.77 -42.01 11.39
N TYR A 141 -20.74 -42.85 11.24
CA TYR A 141 -20.62 -44.09 12.02
C TYR A 141 -19.17 -44.44 12.34
N GLN A 142 -18.55 -43.73 13.28
CA GLN A 142 -17.39 -44.29 13.96
C GLN A 142 -17.55 -44.19 15.47
N LEU A 143 -17.80 -45.37 16.04
CA LEU A 143 -17.61 -45.72 17.44
C LEU A 143 -16.46 -44.92 18.02
N MET A 144 -16.65 -44.39 19.24
CA MET A 144 -15.87 -44.64 20.47
C MET A 144 -14.49 -45.32 20.32
N ALA A 145 -13.71 -45.00 19.29
CA ALA A 145 -12.33 -45.42 19.17
C ALA A 145 -11.61 -44.72 20.33
N PRO A 146 -10.75 -45.44 21.07
CA PRO A 146 -10.02 -44.82 22.17
C PRO A 146 -9.31 -43.58 21.61
N ARG A 147 -9.59 -42.42 22.24
CA ARG A 147 -9.01 -41.10 21.97
C ARG A 147 -7.50 -41.08 22.30
N ARG A 148 -6.76 -42.05 21.76
CA ARG A 148 -5.34 -42.27 21.99
C ARG A 148 -4.68 -42.30 20.62
N LEU A 149 -4.18 -41.15 20.20
CA LEU A 149 -3.22 -41.08 19.10
C LEU A 149 -1.90 -41.66 19.62
N ILE A 150 -1.41 -42.73 18.99
CA ILE A 150 -0.08 -43.28 19.23
C ILE A 150 0.81 -42.75 18.11
N TYR A 151 1.89 -42.06 18.48
CA TYR A 151 2.83 -41.40 17.57
C TYR A 151 4.26 -41.95 17.79
N PRO A 152 5.13 -42.10 16.77
CA PRO A 152 4.98 -41.70 15.36
C PRO A 152 4.25 -42.69 14.45
N ALA A 153 3.40 -42.16 13.56
CA ALA A 153 2.79 -42.88 12.44
C ALA A 153 3.56 -42.64 11.13
N ARG A 154 4.90 -42.79 11.13
CA ARG A 154 5.68 -42.75 9.89
C ARG A 154 5.23 -43.89 8.97
N GLY A 155 4.53 -43.56 7.89
CA GLY A 155 4.11 -44.50 6.84
C GLY A 155 2.67 -45.01 6.92
N ALA A 156 1.80 -44.45 7.77
CA ALA A 156 0.38 -44.80 7.77
C ALA A 156 -0.32 -44.27 6.50
N PRO A 157 -1.05 -45.11 5.74
CA PRO A 157 -1.70 -44.68 4.50
C PRO A 157 -2.75 -43.60 4.78
N THR A 158 -2.63 -42.48 4.07
CA THR A 158 -3.49 -41.28 4.13
C THR A 158 -4.92 -41.48 3.60
N ARG A 159 -5.35 -42.72 3.35
CA ARG A 159 -6.69 -43.04 2.84
C ARG A 159 -7.39 -43.99 3.82
N GLY A 160 -8.03 -43.39 4.81
CA GLY A 160 -8.82 -44.06 5.83
C GLY A 160 -8.36 -43.73 7.24
N ILE A 161 -9.34 -43.63 8.15
CA ILE A 161 -9.27 -43.56 9.63
C ILE A 161 -7.84 -43.70 10.18
N GLY A 162 -7.25 -42.59 10.62
CA GLY A 162 -5.93 -42.58 11.26
C GLY A 162 -4.75 -42.19 10.35
N GLY A 163 -4.99 -41.67 9.15
CA GLY A 163 -3.97 -40.95 8.39
C GLY A 163 -3.50 -39.69 9.13
N SER A 164 -2.20 -39.39 9.06
CA SER A 164 -1.60 -38.23 9.73
C SER A 164 -2.24 -36.93 9.24
N SER A 165 -2.98 -36.24 10.12
CA SER A 165 -3.59 -34.95 9.81
C SER A 165 -2.52 -33.87 9.66
N SER A 166 -2.64 -33.01 8.66
CA SER A 166 -1.59 -32.04 8.29
C SER A 166 -1.22 -31.09 9.42
N LEU A 167 -2.19 -30.67 10.26
CA LEU A 167 -1.91 -29.83 11.43
C LEU A 167 -1.15 -30.62 12.51
N MET A 168 -1.44 -31.91 12.69
CA MET A 168 -0.78 -32.74 13.69
C MET A 168 0.69 -33.00 13.31
N VAL A 169 0.99 -33.19 12.02
CA VAL A 169 2.37 -33.28 11.52
C VAL A 169 3.13 -31.97 11.77
N GLY A 170 2.51 -30.83 11.46
CA GLY A 170 3.12 -29.52 11.72
C GLY A 170 3.37 -29.24 13.21
N LEU A 171 2.51 -29.76 14.09
CA LEU A 171 2.71 -29.66 15.54
C LEU A 171 3.86 -30.57 16.01
N GLU A 172 4.00 -31.77 15.48
CA GLU A 172 5.12 -32.67 15.82
C GLU A 172 6.48 -32.09 15.40
N GLU A 173 6.57 -31.53 14.19
CA GLU A 173 7.82 -30.91 13.70
C GLU A 173 8.21 -29.64 14.48
N SER A 174 7.30 -29.10 15.29
CA SER A 174 7.56 -27.88 16.05
C SER A 174 8.35 -28.14 17.34
N ASN A 175 9.44 -27.39 17.50
CA ASN A 175 10.25 -27.40 18.71
C ASN A 175 9.59 -26.63 19.88
N ASP A 176 8.68 -25.70 19.57
CA ASP A 176 8.02 -24.80 20.51
C ASP A 176 6.50 -24.74 20.23
N ILE A 177 5.79 -25.70 20.83
CA ILE A 177 4.33 -25.83 20.70
C ILE A 177 3.60 -24.58 21.21
N PRO A 178 3.92 -24.00 22.40
CA PRO A 178 3.31 -22.74 22.83
C PRO A 178 3.37 -21.63 21.78
N SER A 179 4.57 -21.33 21.27
CA SER A 179 4.74 -20.30 20.22
C SER A 179 4.02 -20.66 18.92
N THR A 180 3.94 -21.95 18.59
CA THR A 180 3.21 -22.41 17.39
C THR A 180 1.71 -22.17 17.52
N ILE A 181 1.12 -22.49 18.67
CA ILE A 181 -0.31 -22.26 18.94
C ILE A 181 -0.61 -20.75 18.99
N GLU A 182 0.29 -19.93 19.55
CA GLU A 182 0.18 -18.47 19.51
C GLU A 182 0.21 -17.93 18.08
N ASN A 183 1.13 -18.41 17.24
CA ASN A 183 1.20 -18.05 15.82
C ASN A 183 -0.05 -18.50 15.04
N VAL A 184 -0.61 -19.65 15.37
CA VAL A 184 -1.90 -20.11 14.80
C VAL A 184 -3.02 -19.16 15.19
N ALA A 185 -3.10 -18.76 16.47
CA ALA A 185 -4.10 -17.79 16.93
C ALA A 185 -3.97 -16.45 16.19
N LEU A 186 -2.73 -15.92 16.06
CA LEU A 186 -2.46 -14.68 15.33
C LEU A 186 -2.83 -14.80 13.83
N SER A 187 -2.53 -15.94 13.21
CA SER A 187 -2.88 -16.20 11.81
C SER A 187 -4.40 -16.25 11.60
N LEU A 188 -5.13 -16.90 12.52
CA LEU A 188 -6.60 -16.93 12.51
C LEU A 188 -7.18 -15.53 12.70
N THR A 189 -6.67 -14.74 13.65
CA THR A 189 -7.09 -13.36 13.85
C THR A 189 -6.86 -12.51 12.61
N LYS A 190 -5.67 -12.62 11.99
CA LYS A 190 -5.37 -11.93 10.74
C LYS A 190 -6.33 -12.34 9.64
N TRP A 191 -6.57 -13.64 9.46
CA TRP A 191 -7.50 -14.14 8.46
C TRP A 191 -8.93 -13.63 8.69
N MET A 192 -9.40 -13.60 9.94
CA MET A 192 -10.72 -13.06 10.29
C MET A 192 -10.83 -11.57 9.95
N ARG A 193 -9.78 -10.77 10.20
CA ARG A 193 -9.74 -9.34 9.90
C ARG A 193 -9.59 -9.04 8.41
N ASP A 194 -8.81 -9.84 7.68
CA ASP A 194 -8.52 -9.63 6.25
C ASP A 194 -9.65 -10.12 5.33
N ARG A 195 -10.62 -10.89 5.85
CA ARG A 195 -11.64 -11.55 5.03
C ARG A 195 -12.74 -10.62 4.54
N ASP A 196 -12.99 -9.53 5.25
CA ASP A 196 -13.99 -8.53 4.88
C ASP A 196 -13.34 -7.15 4.74
N LEU A 197 -12.94 -6.83 3.50
CA LEU A 197 -12.31 -5.55 3.15
C LEU A 197 -13.34 -4.48 2.76
N ASP A 198 -14.65 -4.79 2.82
CA ASP A 198 -15.69 -3.90 2.32
C ASP A 198 -15.98 -2.72 3.26
N ASP A 199 -15.64 -2.82 4.56
CA ASP A 199 -15.79 -1.72 5.53
C ASP A 199 -14.51 -1.49 6.38
N PRO A 200 -13.45 -0.93 5.78
CA PRO A 200 -12.22 -0.65 6.50
C PRO A 200 -12.41 0.50 7.50
N GLU A 201 -11.90 0.31 8.72
CA GLU A 201 -11.89 1.35 9.74
C GLU A 201 -11.07 2.57 9.30
N LYS A 202 -11.67 3.75 9.44
CA LYS A 202 -11.07 5.01 8.94
C LYS A 202 -10.04 5.55 9.94
N GLY A 203 -8.77 5.40 9.61
CA GLY A 203 -7.64 5.99 10.34
C GLY A 203 -7.10 7.29 9.70
N THR A 204 -6.36 8.07 10.48
CA THR A 204 -5.56 9.19 9.97
C THR A 204 -4.16 8.71 9.58
N SER A 205 -3.81 8.77 8.29
CA SER A 205 -2.46 8.46 7.81
C SER A 205 -1.68 9.74 7.52
N THR A 206 -0.47 9.85 8.06
CA THR A 206 0.46 10.94 7.74
C THR A 206 1.45 10.48 6.68
N ALA A 207 1.38 11.08 5.49
CA ALA A 207 2.34 10.85 4.43
C ALA A 207 3.37 11.98 4.37
N ASN A 208 4.64 11.64 4.17
CA ASN A 208 5.68 12.64 3.89
C ASN A 208 5.39 13.29 2.54
N THR A 209 4.98 14.57 2.56
CA THR A 209 4.76 15.36 1.35
C THR A 209 5.83 16.43 1.20
N THR A 210 6.36 16.59 -0.01
CA THR A 210 7.39 17.58 -0.31
C THR A 210 6.72 18.95 -0.49
N ILE A 211 6.75 19.78 0.56
CA ILE A 211 6.23 21.15 0.48
C ILE A 211 7.31 22.05 -0.13
N ILE A 212 7.11 22.47 -1.39
CA ILE A 212 8.02 23.41 -2.06
C ILE A 212 7.64 24.84 -1.68
N HIS A 213 8.47 25.49 -0.87
CA HIS A 213 8.30 26.90 -0.52
C HIS A 213 8.98 27.80 -1.56
N ILE A 214 8.19 28.41 -2.46
CA ILE A 214 8.72 29.33 -3.48
C ILE A 214 9.15 30.65 -2.82
N ARG A 215 10.45 30.98 -2.88
CA ARG A 215 11.00 32.24 -2.37
C ARG A 215 10.91 33.32 -3.45
N TRP A 216 9.83 34.10 -3.43
CA TRP A 216 9.55 35.16 -4.42
C TRP A 216 10.64 36.25 -4.53
N TYR A 217 11.45 36.46 -3.49
CA TYR A 217 12.53 37.45 -3.49
C TYR A 217 13.52 37.27 -4.65
N PHE A 218 13.76 36.03 -5.09
CA PHE A 218 14.67 35.75 -6.21
C PHE A 218 14.14 36.26 -7.57
N PHE A 219 12.83 36.51 -7.71
CA PHE A 219 12.26 37.08 -8.92
C PHE A 219 12.45 38.60 -9.03
N ILE A 220 12.82 39.28 -7.95
CA ILE A 220 13.00 40.73 -7.96
C ILE A 220 14.12 41.14 -8.92
N PHE A 221 15.25 40.42 -8.90
CA PHE A 221 16.39 40.70 -9.76
C PHE A 221 16.08 40.61 -11.27
N PRO A 222 15.51 39.51 -11.80
CA PRO A 222 15.15 39.45 -13.22
C PRO A 222 14.07 40.46 -13.62
N ILE A 223 13.11 40.78 -12.74
CA ILE A 223 12.10 41.81 -12.99
C ILE A 223 12.74 43.20 -13.14
N ILE A 224 13.65 43.57 -12.21
CA ILE A 224 14.36 44.85 -12.28
C ILE A 224 15.20 44.93 -13.55
N ASN A 225 15.90 43.85 -13.91
CA ASN A 225 16.74 43.81 -15.11
C ASN A 225 15.90 44.00 -16.38
N PHE A 226 14.75 43.33 -16.45
CA PHE A 226 13.80 43.47 -17.55
C PHE A 226 13.27 44.90 -17.69
N LEU A 227 12.86 45.52 -16.57
CA LEU A 227 12.40 46.92 -16.55
C LEU A 227 13.51 47.89 -16.96
N ALA A 228 14.74 47.68 -16.49
CA ALA A 228 15.89 48.49 -16.88
C ALA A 228 16.18 48.39 -18.38
N GLY A 229 16.05 47.20 -18.97
CA GLY A 229 16.19 46.99 -20.42
C GLY A 229 15.14 47.75 -21.23
N ILE A 230 13.88 47.73 -20.79
CA ILE A 230 12.80 48.51 -21.43
C ILE A 230 13.07 50.01 -21.35
N ILE A 231 13.45 50.50 -20.16
CA ILE A 231 13.79 51.92 -19.97
C ILE A 231 14.94 52.32 -20.87
N PHE A 232 16.00 51.51 -20.93
CA PHE A 232 17.16 51.78 -21.78
C PHE A 232 16.77 51.88 -23.26
N THR A 233 15.95 50.95 -23.77
CA THR A 233 15.50 50.98 -25.16
C THR A 233 14.63 52.19 -25.47
N VAL A 234 13.71 52.56 -24.58
CA VAL A 234 12.88 53.77 -24.73
C VAL A 234 13.75 55.04 -24.73
N LEU A 235 14.74 55.12 -23.84
CA LEU A 235 15.68 56.25 -23.81
C LEU A 235 16.52 56.33 -25.09
N CYS A 236 16.99 55.20 -25.62
CA CYS A 236 17.70 55.17 -26.90
C CYS A 236 16.82 55.66 -28.06
N ILE A 237 15.57 55.23 -28.14
CA ILE A 237 14.62 55.69 -29.17
C ILE A 237 14.37 57.19 -29.04
N TRP A 238 14.12 57.66 -27.81
CA TRP A 238 13.85 59.07 -27.53
C TRP A 238 15.05 59.97 -27.88
N GLU A 239 16.25 59.59 -27.46
CA GLU A 239 17.47 60.35 -27.74
C GLU A 239 17.80 60.37 -29.25
N THR A 240 17.55 59.26 -29.94
CA THR A 240 17.73 59.16 -31.39
C THR A 240 16.76 60.09 -32.13
N GLN A 241 15.49 60.11 -31.72
CA GLN A 241 14.49 61.02 -32.29
C GLN A 241 14.80 62.49 -31.98
N ARG A 242 15.18 62.80 -30.73
CA ARG A 242 15.52 64.17 -30.30
C ARG A 242 16.75 64.71 -31.01
N SER A 243 17.76 63.85 -31.24
CA SER A 243 18.99 64.24 -31.91
C SER A 243 18.80 64.51 -33.40
N GLY A 244 17.61 64.25 -33.97
CA GLY A 244 17.28 64.54 -35.37
C GLY A 244 18.24 63.89 -36.36
N ARG A 245 18.98 62.84 -35.93
CA ARG A 245 19.97 62.21 -36.79
C ARG A 245 19.21 61.50 -37.90
N PRO A 246 19.46 61.84 -39.17
CA PRO A 246 18.84 61.13 -40.27
C PRO A 246 19.18 59.65 -40.10
N VAL A 247 18.20 58.77 -40.32
CA VAL A 247 18.41 57.32 -40.28
C VAL A 247 19.60 57.04 -41.18
N TRP A 248 20.73 56.65 -40.60
CA TRP A 248 21.92 56.27 -41.34
C TRP A 248 21.59 54.91 -41.97
N LYS A 249 20.81 54.96 -43.04
CA LYS A 249 20.67 53.85 -43.95
C LYS A 249 22.03 53.76 -44.61
N ASP A 250 22.80 52.73 -44.31
CA ASP A 250 24.01 52.38 -45.07
C ASP A 250 23.59 51.95 -46.48
N SER A 251 23.13 52.91 -47.28
CA SER A 251 22.75 52.67 -48.66
C SER A 251 24.04 52.59 -49.47
N ILE A 252 24.46 51.35 -49.77
CA ILE A 252 25.51 51.01 -50.76
C ILE A 252 25.31 51.78 -52.08
N LEU A 253 24.07 52.22 -52.36
CA LEU A 253 23.70 53.08 -53.47
C LEU A 253 24.32 54.47 -53.48
N ALA A 254 24.57 55.10 -52.33
CA ALA A 254 25.26 56.39 -52.29
C ALA A 254 26.68 56.23 -52.88
N THR A 255 27.36 55.14 -52.55
CA THR A 255 28.67 54.78 -53.09
C THR A 255 28.62 54.46 -54.59
N LEU A 256 27.53 53.84 -55.09
CA LEU A 256 27.32 53.56 -56.52
C LEU A 256 27.03 54.81 -57.35
N SER A 257 26.41 55.85 -56.78
CA SER A 257 26.20 57.13 -57.48
C SER A 257 27.51 57.88 -57.79
N CYS A 258 28.61 57.50 -57.15
CA CYS A 258 29.96 57.99 -57.44
C CYS A 258 30.74 57.09 -58.42
N ALA A 259 30.12 56.06 -59.00
CA ALA A 259 30.77 55.16 -59.95
C ALA A 259 31.23 55.90 -61.25
N PRO A 260 32.31 55.44 -61.89
CA PRO A 260 32.98 56.17 -62.97
C PRO A 260 32.29 56.11 -64.35
N ASP A 261 31.22 55.32 -64.53
CA ASP A 261 30.56 55.19 -65.84
C ASP A 261 29.53 56.33 -66.07
N GLY A 262 29.68 57.05 -67.19
CA GLY A 262 29.06 58.36 -67.40
C GLY A 262 27.54 58.33 -67.50
N ASP A 263 26.98 57.37 -68.22
CA ASP A 263 25.54 57.25 -68.49
C ASP A 263 24.76 56.65 -67.31
N LEU A 264 25.36 55.70 -66.58
CA LEU A 264 24.77 55.14 -65.35
C LEU A 264 24.77 56.19 -64.23
N ARG A 265 25.78 57.06 -64.20
CA ARG A 265 25.89 58.12 -63.18
C ARG A 265 24.82 59.18 -63.36
N THR A 266 24.49 59.57 -64.59
CA THR A 266 23.47 60.58 -64.86
C THR A 266 22.09 60.06 -64.52
N THR A 267 21.75 58.82 -64.89
CA THR A 267 20.45 58.21 -64.55
C THR A 267 20.28 58.02 -63.04
N LEU A 268 21.32 57.55 -62.33
CA LEU A 268 21.28 57.41 -60.87
C LEU A 268 21.19 58.77 -60.16
N ARG A 269 21.83 59.81 -60.70
CA ARG A 269 21.77 61.16 -60.12
C ARG A 269 20.42 61.83 -60.34
N GLU A 270 19.80 61.64 -61.50
CA GLU A 270 18.43 62.13 -61.77
C GLU A 270 17.40 61.42 -60.89
N ALA A 271 17.54 60.10 -60.71
CA ALA A 271 16.70 59.32 -59.80
C ALA A 271 16.91 59.69 -58.32
N ALA A 272 18.10 60.17 -57.97
CA ALA A 272 18.42 60.66 -56.63
C ALA A 272 17.76 62.01 -56.34
N GLU A 273 17.78 62.93 -57.31
CA GLU A 273 17.14 64.24 -57.19
C GLU A 273 15.61 64.13 -57.13
N THR A 274 15.02 63.04 -57.64
CA THR A 274 13.57 62.77 -57.62
C THR A 274 13.10 61.79 -56.53
N ASP A 275 13.98 61.40 -55.58
CA ASP A 275 13.69 60.47 -54.46
C ASP A 275 13.15 59.08 -54.90
N LYS A 276 13.36 58.70 -56.17
CA LYS A 276 12.97 57.40 -56.76
C LYS A 276 14.12 56.39 -56.81
N LEU A 277 15.25 56.73 -56.21
CA LEU A 277 16.48 55.95 -56.14
C LEU A 277 16.25 54.49 -55.73
N GLN A 278 15.39 54.25 -54.74
CA GLN A 278 15.17 52.91 -54.20
C GLN A 278 14.32 52.02 -55.13
N GLU A 279 13.46 52.62 -55.95
CA GLU A 279 12.69 51.91 -56.97
C GLU A 279 13.59 51.53 -58.15
N LEU A 280 14.41 52.48 -58.63
CA LEU A 280 15.39 52.26 -59.69
C LEU A 280 16.42 51.18 -59.28
N SER A 281 16.86 51.19 -58.03
CA SER A 281 17.82 50.20 -57.51
C SER A 281 17.33 48.76 -57.53
N ARG A 282 16.01 48.55 -57.42
CA ARG A 282 15.41 47.22 -57.42
C ARG A 282 15.28 46.65 -58.84
N SER A 283 15.21 47.52 -59.84
CA SER A 283 15.10 47.16 -61.26
C SER A 283 16.45 47.09 -61.99
N LEU A 284 17.50 47.72 -61.46
CA LEU A 284 18.80 47.83 -62.12
C LEU A 284 19.59 46.51 -62.01
N MET A 285 19.75 45.77 -63.11
CA MET A 285 20.73 44.70 -63.21
C MET A 285 22.01 45.25 -63.81
N VAL A 286 23.13 45.11 -63.10
CA VAL A 286 24.42 45.66 -63.52
C VAL A 286 25.42 44.51 -63.68
N THR A 287 26.12 44.48 -64.81
CA THR A 287 27.17 43.51 -65.11
C THR A 287 28.54 44.17 -65.13
N TRP A 288 29.54 43.42 -64.69
CA TRP A 288 30.93 43.88 -64.68
C TRP A 288 31.60 43.63 -66.03
N HIS A 289 32.13 44.69 -66.64
CA HIS A 289 32.87 44.61 -67.88
C HIS A 289 34.30 45.12 -67.68
N LYS A 290 35.30 44.42 -68.24
CA LYS A 290 36.71 44.82 -68.13
C LYS A 290 37.22 45.18 -69.50
N ASP A 291 37.52 46.46 -69.71
CA ASP A 291 37.99 46.95 -70.99
C ASP A 291 39.27 47.77 -70.79
N LYS A 292 40.30 47.48 -71.58
CA LYS A 292 41.64 48.10 -71.50
C LYS A 292 42.25 48.18 -70.08
N GLY A 293 42.01 47.17 -69.24
CA GLY A 293 42.58 47.06 -67.90
C GLY A 293 41.82 47.82 -66.79
N VAL A 294 40.80 48.60 -67.13
CA VAL A 294 39.90 49.25 -66.16
C VAL A 294 38.55 48.55 -66.20
N GLY A 295 38.05 48.15 -65.04
CA GLY A 295 36.72 47.56 -64.95
C GLY A 295 35.65 48.61 -64.72
N HIS A 296 34.55 48.50 -65.46
CA HIS A 296 33.40 49.37 -65.35
C HIS A 296 32.12 48.54 -65.22
N LEU A 297 31.14 49.11 -64.54
CA LEU A 297 29.84 48.50 -64.27
C LEU A 297 28.84 49.05 -65.30
N LYS A 298 28.26 48.17 -66.13
CA LYS A 298 27.26 48.54 -67.14
C LYS A 298 25.90 47.96 -66.80
N GLU A 299 24.86 48.74 -67.02
CA GLU A 299 23.49 48.24 -67.03
C GLU A 299 23.32 47.19 -68.13
N THR A 300 22.51 46.17 -67.84
CA THR A 300 22.33 44.99 -68.71
C THR A 300 21.08 45.13 -69.57
#